data_AF-A0A0D2KYT6-F1
#
_entry.id   AF-A0A0D2KYT6-F1
#
_cell.length_a   1.000
_cell.length_b   1.000
_cell.length_c   1.000
_cell.angle_alpha   90.00
_cell.angle_beta   90.00
_cell.angle_gamma   90.00
#
_symmetry.space_group_name_H-M   'P 1'
#
loop_
_entity.id
_entity.type
_entity.pdbx_description
1 polymer ?
#
loop_
_entity_poly.entity_id
_entity_poly.type
_entity_poly.pdbx_seq_one_letter_code
_entity_poly.pdbx_strand_id
1 'polypeptide(L)'
;MLVISGLPGPMQRPRLRVYAGNATATAPPLLTLKFVKQHRLAAGGLQQLVDSVRGPQQAQQAWELVALLASRPLPAHTAHVVAHTAVQLVNLSLSKGDYSILHALLAQRPRPFAFGRRSLESLLRAVLAADVEPGELQAVIRLAPGGALGARAFFALVRSFEARGRAAEALRCFQQMQVLGLRLSPAMEETFQRLRDGRAPASRHALAAHR
;
A
#
# COMPACT_ATOMS: atom_id res chain seq x y z
N MET A 1 8.18 1.39 -79.66
CA MET A 1 6.88 1.75 -80.26
C MET A 1 5.80 1.20 -79.35
N LEU A 2 4.69 1.94 -79.18
CA LEU A 2 3.56 1.76 -78.24
C LEU A 2 3.72 2.36 -76.83
N VAL A 3 3.34 3.64 -76.78
CA VAL A 3 2.67 4.35 -75.68
C VAL A 3 1.37 3.62 -75.33
N ILE A 4 0.95 3.58 -74.05
CA ILE A 4 -0.43 3.80 -73.61
C ILE A 4 -0.44 4.21 -72.13
N SER A 5 -1.03 5.38 -71.92
CA SER A 5 -1.37 6.07 -70.68
C SER A 5 -2.44 5.32 -69.87
N GLY A 6 -2.45 5.51 -68.55
CA GLY A 6 -3.50 4.98 -67.69
C GLY A 6 -3.45 5.46 -66.24
N LEU A 7 -3.67 6.76 -66.01
CA LEU A 7 -4.15 7.28 -64.72
C LEU A 7 -5.67 7.08 -64.64
N PRO A 8 -6.18 6.50 -63.54
CA PRO A 8 -7.17 7.21 -62.71
C PRO A 8 -6.91 6.91 -61.22
N GLY A 9 -6.79 7.89 -60.31
CA GLY A 9 -7.86 8.73 -59.80
C GLY A 9 -7.59 8.94 -58.30
N PRO A 10 -7.87 10.12 -57.71
CA PRO A 10 -7.53 10.39 -56.32
C PRO A 10 -8.44 9.61 -55.36
N MET A 11 -7.83 8.79 -54.49
CA MET A 11 -8.51 8.16 -53.36
C MET A 11 -9.22 9.21 -52.50
N GLN A 12 -10.55 9.15 -52.48
CA GLN A 12 -11.36 9.85 -51.50
C GLN A 12 -11.01 9.32 -50.10
N ARG A 13 -10.41 10.18 -49.28
CA ARG A 13 -10.22 9.93 -47.85
C ARG A 13 -11.59 9.87 -47.17
N PRO A 14 -11.92 8.82 -46.40
CA PRO A 14 -13.13 8.82 -45.59
C PRO A 14 -13.03 9.93 -44.55
N ARG A 15 -13.90 10.93 -44.67
CA ARG A 15 -14.13 11.95 -43.64
C ARG A 15 -14.72 11.24 -42.41
N LEU A 16 -13.90 11.06 -41.37
CA LEU A 16 -14.39 10.73 -40.04
C LEU A 16 -15.28 11.90 -39.58
N ARG A 17 -16.59 11.65 -39.59
CA ARG A 17 -17.60 12.50 -38.96
C ARG A 17 -17.23 12.63 -37.48
N VAL A 18 -16.81 13.84 -37.10
CA VAL A 18 -16.85 14.31 -35.72
C VAL A 18 -18.33 14.38 -35.33
N TYR A 19 -18.81 13.36 -34.60
CA TYR A 19 -20.07 13.48 -33.86
C TYR A 19 -19.80 14.32 -32.62
N ALA A 20 -20.04 15.64 -32.76
CA ALA A 20 -20.36 16.49 -31.64
C ALA A 20 -21.76 16.10 -31.14
N GLY A 21 -21.82 15.09 -30.27
CA GLY A 21 -23.01 14.70 -29.55
C GLY A 21 -22.92 15.18 -28.11
N ASN A 22 -23.38 16.41 -27.85
CA ASN A 22 -23.79 16.81 -26.52
C ASN A 22 -24.99 15.93 -26.13
N ALA A 23 -24.74 14.87 -25.39
CA ALA A 23 -25.77 14.08 -24.72
C ALA A 23 -25.32 13.85 -23.28
N THR A 24 -25.99 14.53 -22.37
CA THR A 24 -26.10 14.18 -20.95
C THR A 24 -26.51 12.71 -20.83
N ALA A 25 -25.54 11.81 -20.79
CA ALA A 25 -25.74 10.40 -20.53
C ALA A 25 -25.82 10.20 -19.01
N THR A 26 -27.02 10.36 -18.48
CA THR A 26 -27.44 9.72 -17.22
C THR A 26 -27.18 8.21 -17.36
N ALA A 27 -26.18 7.73 -16.64
CA ALA A 27 -25.89 6.30 -16.55
C ALA A 27 -27.11 5.55 -15.95
N PRO A 28 -27.49 4.37 -16.47
CA PRO A 28 -28.68 3.65 -16.00
C PRO A 28 -28.46 3.08 -14.58
N PRO A 29 -29.41 3.27 -13.64
CA PRO A 29 -29.22 2.93 -12.22
C PRO A 29 -29.48 1.44 -11.86
N LEU A 30 -29.44 0.51 -12.82
CA LEU A 30 -29.85 -0.89 -12.58
C LEU A 30 -28.73 -1.94 -12.66
N LEU A 31 -27.49 -1.54 -12.97
CA LEU A 31 -26.32 -2.46 -12.94
C LEU A 31 -25.52 -2.40 -11.63
N THR A 32 -25.83 -1.48 -10.73
CA THR A 32 -25.09 -1.29 -9.47
C THR A 32 -25.59 -2.20 -8.33
N LEU A 33 -26.86 -2.58 -8.29
CA LEU A 33 -27.42 -3.31 -7.14
C LEU A 33 -27.07 -4.82 -7.11
N LYS A 34 -27.00 -5.51 -8.25
CA LYS A 34 -26.54 -6.92 -8.29
C LYS A 34 -25.03 -7.03 -8.02
N PHE A 35 -24.28 -6.03 -8.47
CA PHE A 35 -22.83 -5.93 -8.25
C PHE A 35 -22.50 -5.65 -6.77
N VAL A 36 -23.20 -4.71 -6.13
CA VAL A 36 -23.03 -4.43 -4.69
C VAL A 36 -23.39 -5.62 -3.80
N LYS A 37 -24.40 -6.43 -4.16
CA LYS A 37 -24.75 -7.64 -3.41
C LYS A 37 -23.67 -8.72 -3.53
N GLN A 38 -23.09 -8.92 -4.72
CA GLN A 38 -21.93 -9.80 -4.92
C GLN A 38 -20.67 -9.30 -4.20
N HIS A 39 -20.45 -7.98 -4.10
CA HIS A 39 -19.28 -7.44 -3.40
C HIS A 39 -19.39 -7.48 -1.88
N ARG A 40 -20.59 -7.31 -1.30
CA ARG A 40 -20.80 -7.59 0.13
C ARG A 40 -20.54 -9.05 0.47
N LEU A 41 -20.94 -9.96 -0.41
CA LEU A 41 -20.64 -11.39 -0.29
C LEU A 41 -19.13 -11.65 -0.43
N ALA A 42 -18.44 -10.95 -1.32
CA ALA A 42 -16.98 -11.05 -1.46
C ALA A 42 -16.22 -10.55 -0.22
N ALA A 43 -16.65 -9.43 0.39
CA ALA A 43 -16.05 -8.93 1.63
C ALA A 43 -16.30 -9.89 2.82
N GLY A 44 -17.51 -10.44 2.92
CA GLY A 44 -17.83 -11.47 3.91
C GLY A 44 -17.00 -12.73 3.72
N GLY A 45 -16.84 -13.20 2.48
CA GLY A 45 -16.03 -14.38 2.15
C GLY A 45 -14.54 -14.19 2.44
N LEU A 46 -13.98 -13.01 2.17
CA LEU A 46 -12.59 -12.70 2.50
C LEU A 46 -12.34 -12.59 4.00
N GLN A 47 -13.31 -12.07 4.77
CA GLN A 47 -13.20 -12.06 6.23
C GLN A 47 -13.27 -13.48 6.79
N GLN A 48 -14.20 -14.32 6.31
CA GLN A 48 -14.28 -15.73 6.68
C GLN A 48 -13.00 -16.50 6.36
N LEU A 49 -12.37 -16.20 5.20
CA LEU A 49 -11.07 -16.75 4.84
C LEU A 49 -10.03 -16.44 5.93
N VAL A 50 -9.88 -15.18 6.33
CA VAL A 50 -8.93 -14.77 7.39
C VAL A 50 -9.26 -15.46 8.72
N ASP A 51 -10.54 -15.49 9.11
CA ASP A 51 -10.98 -16.09 10.37
C ASP A 51 -10.74 -17.61 10.43
N SER A 52 -10.68 -18.26 9.25
CA SER A 52 -10.40 -19.70 9.11
C SER A 52 -8.90 -20.05 9.21
N VAL A 53 -7.99 -19.07 9.09
CA VAL A 53 -6.55 -19.33 9.11
C VAL A 53 -6.08 -19.68 10.53
N ARG A 54 -5.63 -20.94 10.72
CA ARG A 54 -5.08 -21.46 11.98
C ARG A 54 -3.57 -21.58 11.96
N GLY A 55 -2.95 -21.85 10.80
CA GLY A 55 -1.51 -22.09 10.66
C GLY A 55 -0.83 -21.29 9.56
N PRO A 56 0.51 -21.31 9.49
CA PRO A 56 1.30 -20.58 8.49
C PRO A 56 1.02 -21.06 7.06
N GLN A 57 0.88 -22.37 6.85
CA GLN A 57 0.54 -22.92 5.54
C GLN A 57 -0.83 -22.43 5.03
N GLN A 58 -1.83 -22.36 5.90
CA GLN A 58 -3.15 -21.83 5.56
C GLN A 58 -3.09 -20.31 5.29
N ALA A 59 -2.25 -19.58 6.04
CA ALA A 59 -2.03 -18.16 5.81
C ALA A 59 -1.41 -17.92 4.42
N GLN A 60 -0.46 -18.76 4.02
CA GLN A 60 0.17 -18.71 2.70
C GLN A 60 -0.84 -19.01 1.57
N GLN A 61 -1.67 -20.05 1.72
CA GLN A 61 -2.74 -20.36 0.75
C GLN A 61 -3.75 -19.21 0.65
N ALA A 62 -4.17 -18.63 1.78
CA ALA A 62 -5.04 -17.47 1.80
C ALA A 62 -4.37 -16.26 1.10
N TRP A 63 -3.07 -16.09 1.29
CA TRP A 63 -2.30 -15.04 0.62
C TRP A 63 -2.26 -15.21 -0.90
N GLU A 64 -2.04 -16.43 -1.41
CA GLU A 64 -2.05 -16.71 -2.84
C GLU A 64 -3.38 -16.34 -3.49
N LEU A 65 -4.50 -16.64 -2.82
CA LEU A 65 -5.83 -16.23 -3.28
C LEU A 65 -6.00 -14.71 -3.29
N VAL A 66 -5.57 -14.03 -2.22
CA VAL A 66 -5.64 -12.56 -2.12
C VAL A 66 -4.75 -11.89 -3.18
N ALA A 67 -3.55 -12.41 -3.42
CA ALA A 67 -2.63 -11.91 -4.45
C ALA A 67 -3.20 -12.13 -5.87
N LEU A 68 -3.82 -13.29 -6.12
CA LEU A 68 -4.49 -13.59 -7.38
C LEU A 68 -5.71 -12.68 -7.62
N LEU A 69 -6.45 -12.33 -6.57
CA LEU A 69 -7.55 -11.36 -6.68
C LEU A 69 -7.02 -9.96 -6.97
N ALA A 70 -5.95 -9.55 -6.28
CA ALA A 70 -5.34 -8.23 -6.45
C ALA A 70 -4.73 -8.02 -7.85
N SER A 71 -4.27 -9.09 -8.52
CA SER A 71 -3.71 -8.99 -9.87
C SER A 71 -4.75 -8.71 -10.96
N ARG A 72 -6.05 -8.76 -10.63
CA ARG A 72 -7.15 -8.51 -11.56
C ARG A 72 -7.61 -7.05 -11.48
N PRO A 73 -8.19 -6.49 -12.55
CA PRO A 73 -8.83 -5.18 -12.49
C PRO A 73 -10.06 -5.26 -11.57
N LEU A 74 -9.94 -4.68 -10.38
CA LEU A 74 -11.01 -4.66 -9.38
C LEU A 74 -11.63 -3.26 -9.27
N PRO A 75 -12.94 -3.15 -8.99
CA PRO A 75 -13.55 -1.91 -8.55
C PRO A 75 -12.85 -1.36 -7.30
N ALA A 76 -12.77 -0.03 -7.16
CA ALA A 76 -12.02 0.61 -6.06
C ALA A 76 -12.42 0.09 -4.67
N HIS A 77 -13.71 -0.10 -4.41
CA HIS A 77 -14.18 -0.65 -3.14
C HIS A 77 -13.66 -2.06 -2.88
N THR A 78 -13.74 -2.94 -3.88
CA THR A 78 -13.24 -4.33 -3.79
C THR A 78 -11.73 -4.37 -3.63
N ALA A 79 -11.01 -3.52 -4.37
CA ALA A 79 -9.56 -3.40 -4.25
C ALA A 79 -9.14 -2.99 -2.81
N HIS A 80 -9.89 -2.09 -2.18
CA HIS A 80 -9.66 -1.72 -0.78
C HIS A 80 -9.95 -2.86 0.20
N VAL A 81 -11.01 -3.64 -0.02
CA VAL A 81 -11.30 -4.83 0.81
C VAL A 81 -10.17 -5.85 0.67
N VAL A 82 -9.77 -6.17 -0.56
CA VAL A 82 -8.65 -7.11 -0.83
C VAL A 82 -7.35 -6.61 -0.18
N ALA A 83 -7.04 -5.33 -0.29
CA ALA A 83 -5.88 -4.73 0.37
C ALA A 83 -5.99 -4.76 1.91
N HIS A 84 -7.19 -4.61 2.46
CA HIS A 84 -7.42 -4.75 3.90
C HIS A 84 -7.21 -6.19 4.38
N THR A 85 -7.75 -7.17 3.65
CA THR A 85 -7.56 -8.60 3.91
C THR A 85 -6.08 -8.99 3.83
N ALA A 86 -5.35 -8.47 2.83
CA ALA A 86 -3.89 -8.64 2.74
C ALA A 86 -3.16 -8.17 4.02
N VAL A 87 -3.52 -7.00 4.55
CA VAL A 87 -2.96 -6.50 5.82
C VAL A 87 -3.34 -7.40 7.00
N GLN A 88 -4.58 -7.88 7.08
CA GLN A 88 -4.99 -8.79 8.15
C GLN A 88 -4.18 -10.10 8.14
N LEU A 89 -3.92 -10.67 6.96
CA LEU A 89 -3.07 -11.86 6.83
C LEU A 89 -1.63 -11.58 7.26
N VAL A 90 -1.05 -10.45 6.84
CA VAL A 90 0.30 -10.04 7.29
C VAL A 90 0.34 -9.90 8.81
N ASN A 91 -0.64 -9.19 9.41
CA ASN A 91 -0.69 -9.01 10.86
C ASN A 91 -0.79 -10.35 11.59
N LEU A 92 -1.62 -11.28 11.08
CA LEU A 92 -1.77 -12.61 11.65
C LEU A 92 -0.46 -13.40 11.58
N SER A 93 0.23 -13.40 10.45
CA SER A 93 1.52 -14.08 10.30
C SER A 93 2.59 -13.47 11.19
N LEU A 94 2.71 -12.14 11.23
CA LEU A 94 3.67 -11.44 12.10
C LEU A 94 3.42 -11.73 13.59
N SER A 95 2.16 -11.83 14.01
CA SER A 95 1.82 -12.20 15.40
C SER A 95 2.26 -13.60 15.80
N LYS A 96 2.52 -14.46 14.81
CA LYS A 96 3.02 -15.83 14.98
C LYS A 96 4.53 -15.92 14.72
N GLY A 97 5.21 -14.80 14.45
CA GLY A 97 6.63 -14.77 14.10
C GLY A 97 6.95 -15.24 12.68
N ASP A 98 5.95 -15.29 11.79
CA ASP A 98 6.11 -15.64 10.38
C ASP A 98 6.15 -14.38 9.51
N TYR A 99 7.29 -14.16 8.84
CA TYR A 99 7.56 -13.00 8.01
C TYR A 99 7.34 -13.27 6.51
N SER A 100 7.01 -14.50 6.12
CA SER A 100 6.88 -14.93 4.71
C SER A 100 5.88 -14.06 3.92
N ILE A 101 4.70 -13.81 4.49
CA ILE A 101 3.65 -13.00 3.85
C ILE A 101 4.07 -11.52 3.77
N LEU A 102 4.76 -11.00 4.78
CA LEU A 102 5.30 -9.64 4.73
C LEU A 102 6.29 -9.51 3.57
N HIS A 103 7.25 -10.42 3.45
CA HIS A 103 8.20 -10.40 2.34
C HIS A 103 7.51 -10.57 0.99
N ALA A 104 6.51 -11.45 0.90
CA ALA A 104 5.72 -11.63 -0.31
C ALA A 104 4.97 -10.34 -0.70
N LEU A 105 4.41 -9.62 0.27
CA LEU A 105 3.80 -8.31 0.06
C LEU A 105 4.81 -7.29 -0.47
N LEU A 106 6.00 -7.24 0.12
CA LEU A 106 7.06 -6.29 -0.25
C LEU A 106 7.70 -6.60 -1.61
N ALA A 107 7.72 -7.88 -2.01
CA ALA A 107 8.29 -8.34 -3.27
C ALA A 107 7.40 -8.04 -4.49
N GLN A 108 6.09 -7.82 -4.31
CA GLN A 108 5.18 -7.64 -5.44
C GLN A 108 5.44 -6.33 -6.22
N ARG A 109 5.69 -6.48 -7.52
CA ARG A 109 5.81 -5.38 -8.49
C ARG A 109 5.14 -5.78 -9.82
N PRO A 110 4.28 -4.94 -10.44
CA PRO A 110 3.75 -3.66 -9.93
C PRO A 110 2.86 -3.85 -8.70
N ARG A 111 2.67 -2.79 -7.89
CA ARG A 111 1.91 -2.88 -6.63
C ARG A 111 0.41 -2.99 -6.93
N PRO A 112 -0.22 -4.15 -6.66
CA PRO A 112 -1.61 -4.34 -7.06
C PRO A 112 -2.61 -3.84 -6.00
N PHE A 113 -2.14 -3.55 -4.78
CA PHE A 113 -3.01 -3.24 -3.65
C PHE A 113 -3.30 -1.74 -3.52
N ALA A 114 -4.58 -1.40 -3.52
CA ALA A 114 -5.07 -0.06 -3.17
C ALA A 114 -5.20 0.07 -1.65
N PHE A 115 -4.09 0.35 -0.96
CA PHE A 115 -4.12 0.48 0.49
C PHE A 115 -4.78 1.78 0.95
N GLY A 116 -5.80 1.65 1.81
CA GLY A 116 -6.36 2.78 2.55
C GLY A 116 -5.51 3.17 3.76
N ARG A 117 -5.67 4.41 4.24
CA ARG A 117 -4.96 4.94 5.41
C ARG A 117 -5.05 4.04 6.65
N ARG A 118 -6.24 3.55 6.99
CA ARG A 118 -6.44 2.67 8.17
C ARG A 118 -5.68 1.35 8.04
N SER A 119 -5.69 0.75 6.85
CA SER A 119 -4.96 -0.49 6.58
C SER A 119 -3.45 -0.28 6.69
N LEU A 120 -2.91 0.83 6.17
CA LEU A 120 -1.48 1.15 6.30
C LEU A 120 -1.08 1.43 7.74
N GLU A 121 -1.88 2.18 8.49
CA GLU A 121 -1.62 2.42 9.92
C GLU A 121 -1.66 1.13 10.74
N SER A 122 -2.52 0.18 10.37
CA SER A 122 -2.57 -1.15 11.01
C SER A 122 -1.36 -2.01 10.64
N LEU A 123 -0.98 -2.06 9.37
CA LEU A 123 0.21 -2.76 8.89
C LEU A 123 1.46 -2.22 9.58
N LEU A 124 1.60 -0.90 9.62
CA LEU A 124 2.74 -0.23 10.26
C LEU A 124 2.86 -0.60 11.74
N ARG A 125 1.74 -0.61 12.47
CA ARG A 125 1.74 -1.03 13.88
C ARG A 125 2.18 -2.48 14.06
N ALA A 126 1.71 -3.39 13.21
CA ALA A 126 2.09 -4.79 13.29
C ALA A 126 3.59 -5.00 12.99
N VAL A 127 4.10 -4.35 11.94
CA VAL A 127 5.52 -4.41 11.55
C VAL A 127 6.42 -3.83 12.64
N LEU A 128 6.01 -2.72 13.26
CA LEU A 128 6.73 -2.12 14.39
C LEU A 128 6.73 -3.02 15.63
N ALA A 129 5.64 -3.78 15.86
CA ALA A 129 5.55 -4.71 16.99
C ALA A 129 6.36 -5.99 16.77
N ALA A 130 6.50 -6.44 15.53
CA ALA A 130 7.24 -7.66 15.15
C ALA A 130 8.75 -7.44 15.01
N ASP A 131 9.29 -6.35 15.57
CA ASP A 131 10.69 -5.95 15.53
C ASP A 131 11.41 -6.07 14.17
N VAL A 132 10.68 -5.74 13.10
CA VAL A 132 11.17 -5.92 11.71
C VAL A 132 12.35 -5.00 11.39
N GLU A 133 13.27 -5.48 10.53
CA GLU A 133 14.45 -4.77 10.06
C GLU A 133 14.14 -3.38 9.46
N PRO A 134 15.02 -2.37 9.63
CA PRO A 134 14.83 -1.02 9.09
C PRO A 134 14.55 -0.96 7.59
N GLY A 135 15.16 -1.85 6.80
CA GLY A 135 14.98 -1.90 5.35
C GLY A 135 13.55 -2.28 4.95
N GLU A 136 12.97 -3.24 5.65
CA GLU A 136 11.59 -3.69 5.44
C GLU A 136 10.59 -2.65 5.92
N LEU A 137 10.86 -2.02 7.07
CA LEU A 137 10.04 -0.91 7.56
C LEU A 137 10.01 0.24 6.55
N GLN A 138 11.16 0.56 5.93
CA GLN A 138 11.22 1.55 4.86
C GLN A 138 10.46 1.10 3.61
N ALA A 139 10.49 -0.19 3.27
CA ALA A 139 9.74 -0.75 2.15
C ALA A 139 8.22 -0.63 2.39
N VAL A 140 7.76 -0.87 3.62
CA VAL A 140 6.36 -0.67 4.05
C VAL A 140 5.96 0.80 3.94
N ILE A 141 6.80 1.74 4.40
CA ILE A 141 6.55 3.18 4.23
C ILE A 141 6.37 3.52 2.75
N ARG A 142 7.20 2.94 1.87
CA ARG A 142 7.09 3.16 0.43
C ARG A 142 5.78 2.62 -0.15
N LEU A 143 5.12 1.63 0.46
CA LEU A 143 3.81 1.14 0.01
C LEU A 143 2.70 2.17 0.20
N ALA A 144 2.87 3.12 1.13
CA ALA A 144 1.87 4.15 1.37
C ALA A 144 1.81 5.13 0.20
N PRO A 145 0.63 5.42 -0.37
CA PRO A 145 0.48 6.53 -1.29
C PRO A 145 0.79 7.85 -0.56
N GLY A 146 1.30 8.84 -1.30
CA GLY A 146 1.71 10.13 -0.74
C GLY A 146 0.59 10.75 0.09
N GLY A 147 0.83 10.95 1.40
CA GLY A 147 -0.15 11.51 2.34
C GLY A 147 -1.04 10.49 3.08
N ALA A 148 -0.94 9.18 2.80
CA ALA A 148 -1.73 8.19 3.53
C ALA A 148 -1.24 7.96 4.98
N LEU A 149 0.03 8.24 5.26
CA LEU A 149 0.59 8.20 6.61
C LEU A 149 0.42 9.57 7.29
N GLY A 150 -0.27 9.60 8.42
CA GLY A 150 -0.43 10.80 9.23
C GLY A 150 0.71 11.01 10.22
N ALA A 151 0.73 12.19 10.86
CA ALA A 151 1.76 12.57 11.84
C ALA A 151 1.94 11.55 12.98
N ARG A 152 0.85 10.91 13.45
CA ARG A 152 0.92 9.85 14.48
C ARG A 152 1.68 8.61 14.02
N ALA A 153 1.55 8.24 12.74
CA ALA A 153 2.27 7.11 12.16
C ALA A 153 3.77 7.42 12.04
N PHE A 154 4.12 8.63 11.61
CA PHE A 154 5.51 9.11 11.59
C PHE A 154 6.12 9.20 12.99
N PHE A 155 5.35 9.65 13.98
CA PHE A 155 5.82 9.66 15.37
C PHE A 155 6.18 8.26 15.87
N ALA A 156 5.34 7.26 15.60
CA ALA A 156 5.62 5.87 15.97
C ALA A 156 6.88 5.33 15.28
N LEU A 157 7.07 5.66 14.00
CA LEU A 157 8.27 5.31 13.23
C LEU A 157 9.54 5.92 13.82
N VAL A 158 9.53 7.22 14.07
CA VAL A 158 10.67 7.93 14.67
C VAL A 158 11.05 7.31 16.01
N ARG A 159 10.06 7.09 16.88
CA ARG A 159 10.29 6.48 18.20
C ARG A 159 10.88 5.08 18.11
N SER A 160 10.43 4.28 17.15
CA SER A 160 10.99 2.94 16.90
C SER A 160 12.45 3.01 16.43
N PHE A 161 12.76 3.87 15.46
CA PHE A 161 14.13 4.05 15.00
C PHE A 161 15.05 4.61 16.10
N GLU A 162 14.58 5.58 16.89
CA GLU A 162 15.29 6.12 18.05
C GLU A 162 15.59 5.01 19.07
N ALA A 163 14.61 4.17 19.43
CA ALA A 163 14.80 3.07 20.37
C ALA A 163 15.84 2.04 19.91
N ARG A 164 15.98 1.86 18.58
CA ARG A 164 16.97 0.98 17.94
C ARG A 164 18.33 1.65 17.70
N GLY A 165 18.53 2.91 18.12
CA GLY A 165 19.76 3.66 17.87
C GLY A 165 19.98 4.05 16.40
N ARG A 166 18.92 3.97 15.57
CA ARG A 166 18.95 4.25 14.13
C ARG A 166 18.61 5.71 13.85
N ALA A 167 19.49 6.60 14.31
CA ALA A 167 19.27 8.05 14.27
C ALA A 167 19.10 8.59 12.83
N ALA A 168 19.86 8.06 11.87
CA ALA A 168 19.78 8.48 10.47
C ALA A 168 18.39 8.18 9.86
N GLU A 169 17.82 7.02 10.15
CA GLU A 169 16.49 6.61 9.69
C GLU A 169 15.38 7.41 10.37
N ALA A 170 15.52 7.71 11.66
CA ALA A 170 14.61 8.61 12.37
C ALA A 170 14.61 10.02 11.74
N LEU A 171 15.78 10.56 11.41
CA LEU A 171 15.91 11.86 10.72
C LEU A 171 15.29 11.83 9.31
N ARG A 172 15.45 10.74 8.55
CA ARG A 172 14.77 10.57 7.25
C ARG A 172 13.25 10.58 7.39
N CYS A 173 12.70 9.96 8.44
CA CYS A 173 11.26 10.00 8.71
C CYS A 173 10.78 11.44 8.98
N PHE A 174 11.56 12.23 9.71
CA PHE A 174 11.26 13.65 9.92
C PHE A 174 11.26 14.46 8.63
N GLN A 175 12.26 14.27 7.77
CA GLN A 175 12.33 14.93 6.47
C GLN A 175 11.12 14.55 5.59
N GLN A 176 10.76 13.26 5.56
CA GLN A 176 9.58 12.79 4.82
C GLN A 176 8.29 13.41 5.36
N MET A 177 8.16 13.53 6.68
CA MET A 177 7.01 14.17 7.32
C MET A 177 6.89 15.65 6.94
N GLN A 178 8.01 16.39 6.91
CA GLN A 178 8.05 17.80 6.49
C GLN A 178 7.70 17.98 5.01
N VAL A 179 8.22 17.11 4.13
CA VAL A 179 7.88 17.12 2.69
C VAL A 179 6.39 16.90 2.46
N LEU A 180 5.74 16.09 3.32
CA LEU A 180 4.30 15.87 3.30
C LEU A 180 3.47 17.00 3.94
N GLY A 181 4.12 18.09 4.38
CA GLY A 181 3.46 19.23 5.02
C GLY A 181 2.88 18.92 6.41
N LEU A 182 3.30 17.83 7.04
CA LEU A 182 2.84 17.46 8.37
C LEU A 182 3.59 18.25 9.43
N ARG A 183 2.85 18.91 10.32
CA ARG A 183 3.42 19.71 11.41
C ARG A 183 4.02 18.82 12.49
N LEU A 184 5.20 19.22 12.95
CA LEU A 184 5.83 18.67 14.15
C LEU A 184 5.01 19.06 15.38
N SER A 185 4.81 18.12 16.29
CA SER A 185 4.38 18.45 17.65
C SER A 185 5.60 18.91 18.46
N PRO A 186 5.42 19.67 19.55
CA PRO A 186 6.54 20.11 20.38
C PRO A 186 7.46 18.96 20.84
N ALA A 187 6.88 17.83 21.26
CA ALA A 187 7.63 16.62 21.64
C ALA A 187 8.43 16.00 20.46
N MET A 188 7.94 16.16 19.23
CA MET A 188 8.66 15.73 18.03
C MET A 188 9.80 16.68 17.68
N GLU A 189 9.60 17.99 17.84
CA GLU A 189 10.63 19.02 17.67
C GLU A 189 11.83 18.75 18.58
N GLU A 190 11.57 18.49 19.87
CA GLU A 190 12.59 18.13 20.86
C GLU A 190 13.34 16.86 20.46
N THR A 191 12.62 15.84 19.99
CA THR A 191 13.21 14.57 19.54
C THR A 191 14.07 14.77 18.29
N PHE A 192 13.61 15.57 17.33
CA PHE A 192 14.37 15.93 16.14
C PHE A 192 15.66 16.66 16.51
N GLN A 193 15.58 17.64 17.41
CA GLN A 193 16.75 18.41 17.84
C GLN A 193 17.77 17.52 18.57
N ARG A 194 17.31 16.65 19.48
CA ARG A 194 18.18 15.67 20.17
C ARG A 194 18.91 14.75 19.18
N LEU A 195 18.20 14.23 18.18
CA LEU A 195 18.80 13.38 17.13
C LEU A 195 19.79 14.15 16.26
N ARG A 196 19.50 15.41 15.91
CA ARG A 196 20.38 16.27 15.12
C ARG A 196 21.68 16.60 15.85
N ASP A 197 21.60 16.80 17.16
CA ASP A 197 22.75 17.10 18.01
C ASP A 197 23.57 15.85 18.37
N GLY A 198 23.24 14.67 17.83
CA GLY A 198 23.91 13.42 18.14
C GLY A 198 23.63 12.88 19.56
N ARG A 199 22.70 13.49 20.29
CA ARG A 199 22.28 13.12 21.66
C ARG A 199 21.17 12.08 21.64
N ALA A 200 21.28 11.07 20.78
CA ALA A 200 20.34 9.96 20.76
C ALA A 200 20.47 9.19 22.09
N PRO A 201 19.35 8.80 22.75
CA PRO A 201 19.44 7.96 23.93
C PRO A 201 20.18 6.69 23.54
N ALA A 202 21.26 6.36 24.26
CA ALA A 202 21.96 5.09 24.11
C ALA A 202 20.90 3.97 24.16
N SER A 203 20.81 3.21 23.07
CA SER A 203 19.80 2.18 22.90
C SER A 203 19.89 1.24 24.11
N ARG A 204 18.78 0.99 24.81
CA ARG A 204 18.74 0.07 25.96
C ARG A 204 19.26 -1.34 25.61
N HIS A 205 19.28 -1.70 24.33
CA HIS A 205 19.88 -2.93 23.81
C HIS A 205 21.42 -2.96 23.90
N ALA A 206 22.11 -1.82 23.88
CA ALA A 206 23.57 -1.77 24.09
C ALA A 206 23.97 -2.08 25.55
N LEU A 207 23.05 -1.93 26.50
CA LEU A 207 23.28 -2.23 27.91
C LEU A 207 22.97 -3.68 28.30
N ALA A 208 22.28 -4.44 27.44
CA ALA A 208 21.98 -5.85 27.66
C ALA A 208 23.04 -6.81 27.07
N ALA A 209 23.88 -6.34 26.14
CA ALA A 209 24.97 -7.12 25.56
C ALA A 209 26.28 -7.10 26.39
N HIS A 210 26.28 -6.43 27.54
CA HIS A 210 27.41 -6.35 28.49
C HIS A 210 27.07 -6.93 29.88
N ARG A 211 26.14 -7.88 29.96
CA ARG A 211 25.91 -8.68 31.16
C ARG A 211 26.05 -10.17 30.87
#